data_AF-A0A3L8DL04-F1
#
_entry.id   AF-A0A3L8DL04-F1
#
_cell.length_a   1.000
_cell.length_b   1.000
_cell.length_c   1.000
_cell.angle_alpha   90.00
_cell.angle_beta   90.00
_cell.angle_gamma   90.00
#
_symmetry.space_group_name_H-M   'P 1'
#
loop_
_entity.id
_entity.type
_entity.pdbx_description
1 polymer ?
#
loop_
_entity_poly.entity_id
_entity_poly.type
_entity_poly.pdbx_seq_one_letter_code
_entity_poly.pdbx_strand_id
1 'polypeptide(L)'
;MNNTVFGKTMENVRNHMDVKLLTQWNGRYGAEALIAKPNFRSRSVFSENLVAIEMRKLAVKFTKPIYVGMCILNISKTCLYEFHHEYMVPFYRDKCKIMYTDTDSLMYHIECDDVYAQMKHDIARFDTSDYEVDNAYGMPLANNKVPSLMKDENNGAIMTVRRA
;
A
#
# COMPACT_ATOMS: atom_id res chain seq x y z
N MET A 1 -0.96 -1.42 11.72
CA MET A 1 -0.32 -0.10 11.46
C MET A 1 -1.14 0.60 10.38
N ASN A 2 -1.54 1.86 10.54
CA ASN A 2 -2.44 2.50 9.58
C ASN A 2 -1.68 2.96 8.33
N ASN A 3 -1.99 2.40 7.16
CA ASN A 3 -1.39 2.74 5.85
C ASN A 3 -1.42 4.24 5.55
N THR A 4 -2.37 4.97 6.14
CA THR A 4 -2.48 6.44 6.04
C THR A 4 -1.23 7.15 6.56
N VAL A 5 -0.64 6.66 7.66
CA VAL A 5 0.56 7.29 8.25
C VAL A 5 1.75 7.11 7.32
N PHE A 6 1.95 5.90 6.79
CA PHE A 6 2.99 5.62 5.80
C PHE A 6 2.82 6.50 4.55
N GLY A 7 1.62 6.52 3.96
CA GLY A 7 1.32 7.34 2.79
C GLY A 7 1.58 8.83 3.03
N LYS A 8 1.36 9.32 4.25
CA LYS A 8 1.65 10.71 4.61
C LYS A 8 3.14 11.04 4.65
N THR A 9 4.00 10.07 5.01
CA THR A 9 5.46 10.25 4.97
C THR A 9 5.98 10.39 3.54
N MET A 10 5.32 9.71 2.58
CA MET A 10 5.66 9.69 1.15
C MET A 10 4.89 10.72 0.32
N GLU A 11 4.17 11.65 0.95
CA GLU A 11 3.34 12.64 0.26
C GLU A 11 4.17 13.55 -0.66
N ASN A 12 3.77 13.63 -1.94
CA ASN A 12 4.39 14.56 -2.88
C ASN A 12 3.81 15.98 -2.73
N VAL A 13 4.45 16.79 -1.89
CA VAL A 13 4.08 18.19 -1.65
C VAL A 13 4.18 19.10 -2.88
N ARG A 14 4.84 18.66 -3.97
CA ARG A 14 4.88 19.42 -5.23
C ARG A 14 3.53 19.44 -5.94
N ASN A 15 2.68 18.46 -5.65
CA ASN A 15 1.34 18.38 -6.22
C ASN A 15 0.34 19.29 -5.47
N HIS A 16 0.74 19.91 -4.36
CA HIS A 16 -0.12 20.84 -3.63
C HIS A 16 -0.30 22.14 -4.42
N MET A 17 -1.52 22.66 -4.38
CA MET A 17 -1.90 23.90 -5.05
C MET A 17 -2.68 24.78 -4.10
N ASP A 18 -2.64 26.08 -4.35
CA ASP A 18 -3.53 27.03 -3.70
C ASP A 18 -4.79 27.18 -4.56
N VAL A 19 -5.94 26.88 -3.97
CA VAL A 19 -7.24 27.13 -4.61
C VAL A 19 -7.88 28.34 -3.94
N LYS A 20 -8.27 29.32 -4.74
CA LYS A 20 -8.97 30.51 -4.27
C LYS A 20 -10.37 30.55 -4.86
N LEU A 21 -11.37 30.60 -3.99
CA LEU A 21 -12.77 30.78 -4.36
C LEU A 21 -13.09 32.27 -4.37
N LEU A 22 -13.64 32.76 -5.47
CA LEU A 22 -13.92 34.17 -5.70
C LEU A 22 -15.32 34.37 -6.24
N THR A 23 -15.95 35.47 -5.84
CA THR A 23 -17.29 35.88 -6.31
C THR A 23 -17.27 37.15 -7.16
N GLN A 24 -16.10 37.77 -7.31
CA GLN A 24 -15.92 39.03 -8.03
C GLN A 24 -14.86 38.88 -9.11
N TRP A 25 -15.18 39.37 -10.31
CA TRP A 25 -14.25 39.40 -11.44
C TRP A 25 -13.17 40.48 -11.25
N ASN A 26 -13.62 41.70 -10.96
CA ASN A 26 -12.79 42.90 -10.88
C ASN A 26 -12.12 43.09 -9.50
N GLY A 27 -11.11 43.95 -9.47
CA GLY A 27 -10.46 44.44 -8.24
C GLY A 27 -9.10 43.80 -7.98
N ARG A 28 -8.36 44.38 -7.01
CA ARG A 28 -6.97 43.97 -6.69
C ARG A 28 -6.83 42.49 -6.34
N TYR A 29 -7.90 41.88 -5.82
CA TYR A 29 -7.97 40.46 -5.46
C TYR A 29 -9.06 39.70 -6.24
N GLY A 30 -9.60 40.30 -7.31
CA GLY A 30 -10.58 39.67 -8.19
C GLY A 30 -9.98 38.56 -9.04
N ALA A 31 -10.85 37.83 -9.75
CA ALA A 31 -10.44 36.70 -10.58
C ALA A 31 -9.45 37.12 -11.68
N GLU A 32 -9.66 38.28 -12.29
CA GLU A 32 -8.78 38.84 -13.32
C GLU A 32 -7.34 38.99 -12.81
N ALA A 33 -7.17 39.59 -11.62
CA ALA A 33 -5.86 39.83 -11.03
C ALA A 33 -5.12 38.53 -10.66
N LEU A 34 -5.84 37.44 -10.35
CA LEU A 34 -5.22 36.14 -10.08
C LEU A 34 -4.87 35.39 -11.36
N ILE A 35 -5.71 35.46 -12.40
CA ILE A 35 -5.45 34.84 -13.71
C ILE A 35 -4.19 35.43 -14.35
N ALA A 36 -3.96 36.73 -14.18
CA ALA A 36 -2.78 37.41 -14.70
C ALA A 36 -1.46 37.03 -14.02
N LYS A 37 -1.48 36.28 -12.90
CA LYS A 37 -0.26 35.91 -12.19
C LYS A 37 0.48 34.76 -12.89
N PRO A 38 1.82 34.75 -12.87
CA PRO A 38 2.62 33.72 -13.56
C PRO A 38 2.45 32.31 -12.99
N ASN A 39 1.96 32.18 -11.75
CA ASN A 39 1.66 30.90 -11.12
C ASN A 39 0.20 30.47 -11.28
N PHE A 40 -0.59 31.15 -12.12
CA PHE A 40 -1.91 30.68 -12.51
C PHE A 40 -1.81 29.30 -13.20
N ARG A 41 -2.68 28.36 -12.83
CA ARG A 41 -2.79 27.05 -13.46
C ARG A 41 -4.05 26.93 -14.30
N SER A 42 -5.20 27.14 -13.69
CA SER A 42 -6.51 26.91 -14.29
C SER A 42 -7.60 27.61 -13.51
N ARG A 43 -8.81 27.66 -14.10
CA ARG A 43 -10.02 28.15 -13.46
C ARG A 43 -11.18 27.17 -13.67
N SER A 44 -12.05 27.09 -12.67
CA SER A 44 -13.29 26.31 -12.71
C SER A 44 -14.45 27.20 -12.27
N VAL A 45 -15.44 27.39 -13.14
CA VAL A 45 -16.62 28.21 -12.84
C VAL A 45 -17.70 27.29 -12.27
N PHE A 46 -18.16 27.58 -11.05
CA PHE A 46 -19.21 26.81 -10.38
C PHE A 46 -20.59 27.45 -10.58
N SER A 47 -20.66 28.78 -10.64
CA SER A 47 -21.87 29.54 -10.95
C SER A 47 -21.49 30.92 -11.50
N GLU A 48 -22.48 31.71 -11.91
CA GLU A 48 -22.28 33.08 -12.43
C GLU A 48 -21.47 33.96 -11.46
N ASN A 49 -21.65 33.75 -10.15
CA ASN A 49 -21.01 34.52 -9.09
C ASN A 49 -19.99 33.71 -8.30
N LEU A 50 -19.50 32.57 -8.81
CA LEU A 50 -18.51 31.76 -8.09
C LEU A 50 -17.53 31.06 -9.04
N VAL A 51 -16.24 31.37 -8.87
CA VAL A 51 -15.14 30.75 -9.61
C VAL A 51 -14.04 30.28 -8.65
N ALA A 52 -13.50 29.08 -8.90
CA ALA A 52 -12.23 28.63 -8.33
C ALA A 52 -11.08 28.99 -9.27
N ILE A 53 -10.04 29.61 -8.72
CA ILE A 53 -8.77 29.81 -9.39
C ILE A 53 -7.74 28.90 -8.74
N GLU A 54 -7.15 28.00 -9.53
CA GLU A 54 -6.04 27.15 -9.10
C GLU A 54 -4.72 27.84 -9.38
N MET A 55 -3.87 27.92 -8.35
CA MET A 55 -2.57 28.56 -8.39
C MET A 55 -1.48 27.55 -7.99
N ARG A 56 -0.40 27.46 -8.77
CA ARG A 56 0.79 26.72 -8.40
C ARG A 56 1.51 27.40 -7.24
N LYS A 57 2.15 26.61 -6.38
CA LYS A 57 3.06 27.12 -5.35
C LYS A 57 4.34 27.63 -6.00
N LEU A 58 4.73 28.87 -5.72
CA LEU A 58 6.00 29.46 -6.19
C LEU A 58 7.21 28.91 -5.43
N ALA A 59 7.02 28.55 -4.16
CA ALA A 59 8.03 27.90 -3.33
C ALA A 59 7.38 26.71 -2.61
N VAL A 60 8.11 25.60 -2.56
CA VAL A 60 7.66 24.36 -1.91
C VAL A 60 8.64 24.01 -0.80
N LYS A 61 8.13 23.85 0.42
CA LYS A 61 8.93 23.41 1.57
C LYS A 61 8.80 21.89 1.71
N PHE A 62 9.92 21.17 1.63
CA PHE A 62 9.96 19.74 1.89
C PHE A 62 9.93 19.48 3.39
N THR A 63 8.74 19.22 3.93
CA THR A 63 8.52 18.93 5.36
C THR A 63 8.17 17.47 5.64
N LYS A 64 8.09 16.65 4.59
CA LYS A 64 7.68 15.24 4.71
C LYS A 64 8.91 14.38 5.00
N PRO A 65 8.83 13.46 5.99
CA PRO A 65 9.93 12.56 6.32
C PRO A 65 9.99 11.40 5.32
N ILE A 66 10.25 11.69 4.05
CA ILE A 66 10.25 10.70 2.94
C ILE A 66 11.21 9.55 3.22
N TYR A 67 12.33 9.82 3.88
CA TYR A 67 13.32 8.81 4.27
C TYR A 67 12.71 7.73 5.19
N VAL A 68 11.77 8.09 6.07
CA VAL A 68 11.08 7.11 6.94
C VAL A 68 10.23 6.18 6.09
N GLY A 69 9.46 6.73 5.14
CA GLY A 69 8.66 5.92 4.21
C GLY A 69 9.54 5.00 3.36
N MET A 70 10.68 5.48 2.87
CA MET A 70 11.65 4.65 2.15
C MET A 70 12.18 3.49 3.03
N CYS A 71 12.54 3.76 4.28
CA CYS A 71 13.01 2.72 5.20
C CYS A 71 11.93 1.67 5.48
N ILE A 72 10.69 2.08 5.73
CA ILE A 72 9.57 1.16 5.96
C ILE A 72 9.36 0.26 4.74
N LEU A 73 9.32 0.85 3.54
CA LEU A 73 9.15 0.08 2.29
C LEU A 73 10.28 -0.91 2.06
N ASN A 74 11.53 -0.50 2.34
CA ASN A 74 12.68 -1.39 2.22
C ASN A 74 12.61 -2.55 3.21
N ILE A 75 12.24 -2.30 4.47
CA ILE A 75 12.08 -3.35 5.48
C ILE A 75 10.99 -4.34 5.08
N SER A 76 9.84 -3.86 4.58
CA SER A 76 8.76 -4.73 4.09
C SER A 76 9.23 -5.63 2.93
N LYS A 77 10.00 -5.08 1.98
CA LYS A 77 10.58 -5.87 0.88
C LYS A 77 11.60 -6.89 1.38
N THR A 78 12.48 -6.49 2.30
CA THR A 78 13.46 -7.40 2.89
C THR A 78 12.76 -8.58 3.55
N CYS A 79 11.72 -8.36 4.34
CA CYS A 79 10.94 -9.44 4.95
C CYS A 79 10.33 -10.40 3.90
N LEU A 80 9.76 -9.85 2.81
CA LEU A 80 9.22 -10.64 1.71
C LEU A 80 10.29 -11.51 1.02
N TYR A 81 11.45 -10.92 0.75
CA TYR A 81 12.57 -11.60 0.11
C TYR A 81 13.23 -12.63 1.02
N GLU A 82 13.41 -12.33 2.29
CA GLU A 82 13.93 -13.28 3.29
C GLU A 82 13.00 -14.49 3.38
N PHE A 83 11.69 -14.29 3.46
CA PHE A 83 10.73 -15.40 3.46
C PHE A 83 10.81 -16.23 2.18
N HIS A 84 10.93 -15.61 1.00
CA HIS A 84 11.03 -16.35 -0.24
C HIS A 84 12.38 -17.10 -0.37
N HIS A 85 13.50 -16.38 -0.29
CA HIS A 85 14.82 -16.90 -0.63
C HIS A 85 15.48 -17.68 0.50
N GLU A 86 15.19 -17.36 1.76
CA GLU A 86 15.82 -18.02 2.92
C GLU A 86 14.93 -19.10 3.55
N TYR A 87 13.62 -19.07 3.30
CA TYR A 87 12.69 -20.06 3.84
C TYR A 87 12.03 -20.93 2.75
N MET A 88 11.25 -20.33 1.84
CA MET A 88 10.47 -21.12 0.85
C MET A 88 11.36 -21.87 -0.16
N VAL A 89 12.36 -21.20 -0.73
CA VAL A 89 13.25 -21.78 -1.75
C VAL A 89 14.11 -22.92 -1.20
N PRO A 90 14.79 -22.78 -0.05
CA PRO A 90 15.60 -23.88 0.49
C PRO A 90 14.76 -25.08 0.90
N PHE A 91 13.53 -24.85 1.39
CA PHE A 91 12.64 -25.89 1.88
C PHE A 91 12.01 -26.71 0.75
N TYR A 92 11.38 -26.05 -0.22
CA TYR A 92 10.66 -26.72 -1.30
C TYR A 92 11.47 -26.89 -2.58
N ARG A 93 12.56 -26.14 -2.77
CA ARG A 93 13.43 -26.20 -3.94
C ARG A 93 12.66 -26.03 -5.25
N ASP A 94 12.72 -27.00 -6.14
CA ASP A 94 12.05 -27.05 -7.43
C ASP A 94 10.54 -27.29 -7.35
N LYS A 95 10.04 -27.70 -6.17
CA LYS A 95 8.62 -27.93 -5.88
C LYS A 95 7.84 -26.68 -5.50
N CYS A 96 8.48 -25.50 -5.51
CA CYS A 96 7.84 -24.23 -5.21
C CYS A 96 8.07 -23.24 -6.35
N LYS A 97 6.98 -22.69 -6.89
CA LYS A 97 7.01 -21.69 -7.96
C LYS A 97 6.18 -20.49 -7.55
N ILE A 98 6.76 -19.30 -7.66
CA ILE A 98 5.99 -18.05 -7.57
C ILE A 98 5.15 -17.94 -8.84
N MET A 99 3.84 -17.87 -8.68
CA MET A 99 2.87 -17.68 -9.76
C MET A 99 2.53 -16.21 -9.95
N TYR A 100 2.53 -15.44 -8.85
CA TYR A 100 2.17 -14.02 -8.85
C TYR A 100 2.75 -13.31 -7.62
N THR A 101 3.00 -12.00 -7.75
CA THR A 101 3.44 -11.13 -6.66
C THR A 101 2.66 -9.82 -6.70
N ASP A 102 2.16 -9.37 -5.56
CA ASP A 102 1.68 -7.99 -5.35
C ASP A 102 2.35 -7.45 -4.09
N THR A 103 2.57 -6.14 -4.02
CA THR A 103 3.12 -5.33 -2.91
C THR A 103 3.66 -6.08 -1.68
N ASP A 104 2.80 -6.80 -0.96
CA ASP A 104 3.07 -7.54 0.28
C ASP A 104 2.65 -9.04 0.26
N SER A 105 2.26 -9.58 -0.89
CA SER A 105 1.79 -10.97 -1.05
C SER A 105 2.51 -11.75 -2.14
N LEU A 106 2.66 -13.06 -1.91
CA LEU A 106 3.23 -14.01 -2.85
C LEU A 106 2.23 -15.13 -3.07
N MET A 107 1.92 -15.42 -4.34
CA MET A 107 1.11 -16.57 -4.71
C MET A 107 2.04 -17.71 -5.12
N TYR A 108 1.99 -18.81 -4.38
CA TYR A 108 2.81 -19.98 -4.65
C TYR A 108 2.02 -21.13 -5.25
N HIS A 109 2.64 -21.83 -6.19
CA HIS A 109 2.31 -23.20 -6.51
C HIS A 109 3.33 -24.11 -5.80
N ILE A 110 2.85 -24.96 -4.89
CA ILE A 110 3.69 -25.83 -4.06
C ILE A 110 3.28 -27.28 -4.28
N GLU A 111 4.24 -28.13 -4.60
CA GLU A 111 4.07 -29.59 -4.66
C GLU A 111 4.53 -30.21 -3.32
N CYS A 112 3.59 -30.55 -2.45
CA CYS A 112 3.86 -31.18 -1.15
C CYS A 112 2.68 -32.03 -0.66
N ASP A 113 2.91 -32.89 0.34
CA ASP A 113 1.87 -33.73 0.92
C ASP A 113 0.88 -32.92 1.79
N ASP A 114 1.40 -32.09 2.69
CA ASP A 114 0.61 -31.23 3.57
C ASP A 114 1.37 -29.94 3.91
N VAL A 115 0.97 -28.82 3.30
CA VAL A 115 1.56 -27.49 3.56
C VAL A 115 1.21 -26.98 4.96
N TYR A 116 0.04 -27.34 5.48
CA TYR A 116 -0.46 -26.86 6.77
C TYR A 116 0.26 -27.54 7.93
N ALA A 117 0.65 -28.81 7.79
CA ALA A 117 1.56 -29.46 8.74
C ALA A 117 2.88 -28.68 8.90
N GLN A 118 3.45 -28.20 7.79
CA GLN A 118 4.67 -27.38 7.84
C GLN A 118 4.43 -26.02 8.48
N MET A 119 3.33 -25.35 8.14
CA MET A 119 2.97 -24.06 8.75
C MET A 119 2.80 -24.17 10.27
N LYS A 120 2.21 -25.27 10.77
CA LYS A 120 2.12 -25.53 12.22
C LYS A 120 3.48 -25.74 12.87
N HIS A 121 4.37 -26.48 12.21
CA HIS A 121 5.73 -26.69 12.71
C HIS A 121 6.48 -25.36 12.85
N ASP A 122 6.37 -24.50 11.84
CA ASP A 122 7.06 -23.21 11.79
C ASP A 122 6.15 -22.03 12.18
N ILE A 123 5.22 -22.24 13.11
CA ILE A 123 4.17 -21.26 13.45
C ILE A 123 4.71 -19.87 13.80
N ALA A 124 5.94 -19.78 14.31
CA ALA A 124 6.61 -18.51 14.61
C ALA A 124 6.86 -17.62 13.36
N ARG A 125 6.72 -18.16 12.15
CA ARG A 125 6.85 -17.44 10.87
C ARG A 125 5.51 -17.01 10.29
N PHE A 126 4.39 -17.48 10.87
CA PHE A 126 3.07 -17.32 10.30
C PHE A 126 2.10 -16.59 11.24
N ASP A 127 1.30 -15.69 10.69
CA ASP A 127 0.07 -15.21 11.30
C ASP A 127 -1.07 -16.15 10.89
N THR A 128 -1.67 -16.80 11.86
CA THR A 128 -2.79 -17.74 11.69
C THR A 128 -3.99 -17.34 12.54
N SER A 129 -4.02 -16.11 13.06
CA SER A 129 -5.09 -15.67 13.95
C SER A 129 -6.43 -15.52 13.27
N ASP A 130 -6.42 -15.41 11.94
CA ASP A 130 -7.62 -15.22 11.11
C ASP A 130 -8.29 -16.54 10.69
N TYR A 131 -7.75 -17.69 11.09
CA TYR A 131 -8.39 -18.99 10.88
C TYR A 131 -9.62 -19.16 11.79
N GLU A 132 -10.58 -19.97 11.35
CA GLU A 132 -11.70 -20.40 12.21
C GLU A 132 -11.20 -21.32 13.35
N VAL A 133 -11.88 -21.28 14.50
CA VAL A 133 -11.50 -22.09 15.69
C VAL A 133 -11.54 -23.59 15.39
N ASP A 134 -12.48 -24.03 14.56
CA ASP A 134 -12.70 -25.41 14.13
C ASP A 134 -12.26 -25.65 12.68
N ASN A 135 -11.26 -24.89 12.19
CA ASN A 135 -10.76 -25.03 10.82
C ASN A 135 -10.34 -26.47 10.49
N ALA A 136 -10.58 -26.89 9.25
CA ALA A 136 -10.37 -28.27 8.79
C ALA A 136 -8.93 -28.78 8.93
N TYR A 137 -7.97 -27.85 9.02
CA TYR A 137 -6.55 -28.16 9.15
C TYR A 137 -6.10 -28.18 10.60
N GLY A 138 -6.93 -27.83 11.59
CA GLY A 138 -6.52 -27.74 13.00
C GLY A 138 -5.37 -26.75 13.22
N MET A 139 -5.37 -25.63 12.49
CA MET A 139 -4.39 -24.56 12.67
C MET A 139 -4.57 -23.87 14.02
N PRO A 140 -3.50 -23.68 14.80
CA PRO A 140 -3.57 -22.87 16.02
C PRO A 140 -3.81 -21.41 15.66
N LEU A 141 -4.55 -20.68 16.49
CA LEU A 141 -4.78 -19.24 16.31
C LEU A 141 -3.65 -18.47 17.00
N ALA A 142 -2.70 -17.96 16.22
CA ALA A 142 -1.49 -17.34 16.75
C ALA A 142 -1.08 -16.08 15.98
N ASN A 143 -0.28 -15.25 16.64
CA ASN A 143 0.48 -14.13 16.07
C ASN A 143 -0.30 -13.00 15.38
N ASN A 144 -1.52 -12.72 15.86
CA ASN A 144 -2.39 -11.66 15.36
C ASN A 144 -1.66 -10.31 15.17
N LYS A 145 -1.51 -9.90 13.91
CA LYS A 145 -0.95 -8.61 13.48
C LYS A 145 0.49 -8.38 13.96
N VAL A 146 1.24 -9.45 14.21
CA VAL A 146 2.67 -9.35 14.47
C VAL A 146 3.39 -8.99 13.16
N PRO A 147 4.15 -7.88 13.12
CA PRO A 147 4.86 -7.49 11.91
C PRO A 147 5.85 -8.54 11.43
N SER A 148 6.06 -8.57 10.11
CA SER A 148 7.04 -9.45 9.44
C SER A 148 6.71 -10.95 9.43
N LEU A 149 5.50 -11.34 9.83
CA LEU A 149 5.02 -12.70 9.66
C LEU A 149 4.17 -12.82 8.41
N MET A 150 4.19 -14.01 7.79
CA MET A 150 3.38 -14.29 6.61
C MET A 150 2.02 -14.83 7.00
N LYS A 151 1.00 -14.43 6.28
CA LYS A 151 -0.37 -14.93 6.47
C LYS A 151 -0.79 -15.73 5.24
N ASP A 152 -1.56 -16.79 5.46
CA ASP A 152 -2.38 -17.37 4.40
C ASP A 152 -3.65 -16.54 4.22
N GLU A 153 -3.71 -15.71 3.18
CA GLU A 153 -4.86 -14.84 2.93
C GLU A 153 -6.15 -15.59 2.60
N ASN A 154 -6.06 -16.86 2.18
CA ASN A 154 -7.23 -17.66 1.86
C ASN A 154 -7.69 -18.55 3.02
N ASN A 155 -7.05 -18.47 4.20
CA ASN A 155 -7.40 -19.18 5.42
C ASN A 155 -7.75 -20.66 5.20
N GLY A 156 -6.94 -21.36 4.40
CA GLY A 156 -7.14 -22.78 4.13
C GLY A 156 -7.94 -23.11 2.85
N ALA A 157 -8.52 -22.13 2.17
CA ALA A 157 -9.25 -22.39 0.93
C ALA A 157 -8.27 -22.63 -0.25
N ILE A 158 -8.55 -23.65 -1.06
CA ILE A 158 -7.71 -23.99 -2.21
C ILE A 158 -8.08 -23.11 -3.40
N MET A 159 -7.11 -22.35 -3.91
CA MET A 159 -7.27 -21.61 -5.15
C MET A 159 -7.21 -22.56 -6.35
N THR A 160 -8.32 -22.68 -7.08
CA THR A 160 -8.36 -23.45 -8.32
C THR A 160 -8.23 -22.53 -9.53
N VAL A 161 -7.18 -22.71 -10.33
CA VAL A 161 -7.04 -22.00 -11.61
C VAL A 161 -7.68 -22.85 -12.70
N ARG A 162 -8.84 -22.42 -13.21
CA ARG A 162 -9.43 -23.05 -14.41
C ARG A 162 -8.50 -22.78 -15.58
N ARG A 163 -7.94 -23.83 -16.18
CA ARG A 163 -7.30 -23.72 -17.50
C ARG A 163 -8.39 -23.36 -18.51
N ALA A 164 -8.23 -22.21 -19.15
CA ALA A 164 -9.01 -21.81 -20.33
C ALA A 164 -8.57 -22.63 -21.54
#